data_AF-A0A379T754-F1
#
_entry.id   AF-A0A379T754-F1
#
_cell.length_a   1.000
_cell.length_b   1.000
_cell.length_c   1.000
_cell.angle_alpha   90.00
_cell.angle_beta   90.00
_cell.angle_gamma   90.00
#
_symmetry.space_group_name_H-M   'P 1'
#
loop_
_entity.id
_entity.type
_entity.pdbx_description
1 polymer ?
#
loop_
_entity_poly.entity_id
_entity_poly.type
_entity_poly.pdbx_seq_one_letter_code
_entity_poly.pdbx_strand_id
1 'polypeptide(L)'
;MMAATGGVNTHRGAIWALGLLVSAVAMHGGVGSAQQVANTAGELAKLPDDAAPKVFSKGLCATHRYRVPGAREEAQQAFPHVMQRALPQLRLSRLNGSSEAQARLDALMAIMTSLTDTCVLSRAGLKGLDAMQDGARAVLNAGGTAHPAGQLALAALDRQMLALNASPGGAADLLAATLFLDRIESPYFKH
;
A
#
# COMPACT_ATOMS: atom_id res chain seq x y z
N MET A 1 -11.05 16.40 4.06
CA MET A 1 -10.90 15.11 4.76
C MET A 1 -10.82 15.27 6.29
N MET A 2 -9.82 15.98 6.84
CA MET A 2 -9.72 16.21 8.30
C MET A 2 -10.98 16.82 8.95
N ALA A 3 -11.65 17.74 8.26
CA ALA A 3 -12.93 18.30 8.70
C ALA A 3 -14.09 17.29 8.69
N ALA A 4 -14.04 16.29 7.80
CA ALA A 4 -15.08 15.27 7.64
C ALA A 4 -14.88 14.06 8.58
N THR A 5 -13.64 13.80 9.02
CA THR A 5 -13.28 12.66 9.87
C THR A 5 -13.06 13.04 11.33
N GLY A 6 -13.48 14.24 11.75
CA GLY A 6 -13.29 14.72 13.13
C GLY A 6 -11.82 14.80 13.54
N GLY A 7 -10.92 15.12 12.62
CA GLY A 7 -9.48 15.20 12.87
C GLY A 7 -8.70 13.89 12.73
N VAL A 8 -9.35 12.78 12.34
CA VAL A 8 -8.65 11.51 12.07
C VAL A 8 -7.89 11.61 10.74
N ASN A 9 -6.56 11.56 10.81
CA ASN A 9 -5.62 11.77 9.71
C ASN A 9 -5.35 10.48 8.88
N THR A 10 -6.38 9.74 8.48
CA THR A 10 -6.23 8.35 8.01
C THR A 10 -5.73 8.12 6.57
N HIS A 11 -5.47 9.14 5.76
CA HIS A 11 -5.07 8.93 4.35
C HIS A 11 -4.04 9.92 3.81
N ARG A 12 -3.19 10.50 4.67
CA ARG A 12 -2.13 11.42 4.21
C ARG A 12 -1.14 10.73 3.27
N GLY A 13 -0.78 9.48 3.54
CA GLY A 13 0.13 8.72 2.69
C GLY A 13 -0.49 8.42 1.32
N ALA A 14 -1.77 8.02 1.27
CA ALA A 14 -2.47 7.82 0.00
C ALA A 14 -2.55 9.11 -0.83
N ILE A 15 -2.94 10.24 -0.23
CA ILE A 15 -3.02 11.53 -0.95
C ILE A 15 -1.66 11.91 -1.53
N TRP A 16 -0.59 11.71 -0.76
CA TRP A 16 0.76 12.04 -1.20
C TRP A 16 1.25 11.11 -2.32
N ALA A 17 1.11 9.79 -2.16
CA ALA A 17 1.49 8.81 -3.17
C ALA A 17 0.69 8.99 -4.47
N LEU A 18 -0.64 9.17 -4.37
CA LEU A 18 -1.49 9.42 -5.53
C LEU A 18 -1.16 10.77 -6.19
N GLY A 19 -0.82 11.80 -5.41
CA GLY A 19 -0.38 13.08 -5.96
C GLY A 19 0.84 12.93 -6.88
N LEU A 20 1.87 12.21 -6.42
CA LEU A 20 3.06 11.92 -7.22
C LEU A 20 2.73 11.13 -8.50
N LEU A 21 1.90 10.09 -8.37
CA LEU A 21 1.52 9.23 -9.48
C LEU A 21 0.65 9.96 -10.52
N VAL A 22 -0.31 10.78 -10.08
CA VAL A 22 -1.14 11.60 -10.97
C VAL A 22 -0.28 12.63 -11.71
N SER A 23 0.65 13.30 -11.01
CA SER A 23 1.60 14.22 -11.65
C SER A 23 2.46 13.51 -12.69
N ALA A 24 2.99 12.33 -12.36
CA ALA A 24 3.76 11.52 -13.29
C ALA A 24 2.94 11.12 -14.53
N VAL A 25 1.69 10.66 -14.36
CA VAL A 25 0.79 10.35 -15.47
C VAL A 25 0.55 11.58 -16.36
N ALA A 26 0.31 12.75 -15.75
CA ALA A 26 0.10 13.98 -16.49
C ALA A 26 1.34 14.40 -17.30
N MET A 27 2.54 14.22 -16.76
CA MET A 27 3.80 14.48 -17.46
C MET A 27 4.00 13.58 -18.69
N HIS A 28 3.40 12.38 -18.69
CA HIS A 28 3.39 11.46 -19.85
C HIS A 28 2.19 11.68 -20.79
N GLY A 29 1.46 12.79 -20.66
CA GLY A 29 0.32 13.09 -21.53
C GLY A 29 -0.95 12.28 -21.22
N GLY A 30 -1.07 11.75 -19.99
CA GLY A 30 -2.25 11.01 -19.54
C GLY A 30 -2.21 9.50 -19.81
N VAL A 31 -1.12 8.99 -20.38
CA VAL A 31 -0.90 7.57 -20.67
C VAL A 31 0.48 7.13 -20.18
N GLY A 32 0.66 5.84 -19.90
CA GLY A 32 1.98 5.30 -19.56
C GLY A 32 1.90 3.94 -18.90
N SER A 33 2.96 3.15 -19.03
CA SER A 33 3.08 1.93 -18.22
C SER A 33 3.24 2.29 -16.74
N ALA A 34 2.82 1.38 -15.86
CA ALA A 34 2.96 1.51 -14.42
C ALA A 34 4.43 1.74 -14.04
N GLN A 35 5.36 1.10 -14.75
CA GLN A 35 6.80 1.30 -14.53
C GLN A 35 7.25 2.71 -14.91
N GLN A 36 6.83 3.26 -16.06
CA GLN A 36 7.19 4.63 -16.45
C GLN A 36 6.65 5.67 -15.48
N VAL A 37 5.39 5.50 -15.06
CA VAL A 37 4.73 6.37 -14.09
C VAL A 37 5.42 6.28 -12.73
N ALA A 38 5.68 5.07 -12.23
CA ALA A 38 6.35 4.86 -10.94
C ALA A 38 7.76 5.45 -10.92
N ASN A 39 8.54 5.28 -12.01
CA ASN A 39 9.87 5.87 -12.12
C ASN A 39 9.83 7.40 -12.05
N THR A 40 8.91 8.01 -12.80
CA THR A 40 8.75 9.48 -12.83
C THR A 40 8.28 10.01 -11.48
N ALA A 41 7.33 9.32 -10.84
CA ALA A 41 6.89 9.64 -9.49
C ALA A 41 8.03 9.52 -8.47
N GLY A 42 8.94 8.56 -8.65
CA GLY A 42 10.15 8.43 -7.83
C GLY A 42 11.13 9.58 -8.01
N GLU A 43 11.33 10.06 -9.23
CA GLU A 43 12.12 11.28 -9.47
C GLU A 43 11.47 12.51 -8.83
N LEU A 44 10.14 12.65 -8.93
CA LEU A 44 9.41 13.72 -8.25
C LEU A 44 9.58 13.66 -6.72
N ALA A 45 9.57 12.46 -6.13
CA ALA A 45 9.75 12.26 -4.69
C ALA A 45 11.18 12.58 -4.18
N LYS A 46 12.17 12.64 -5.09
CA LYS A 46 13.55 13.04 -4.80
C LYS A 46 13.74 14.55 -4.80
N LEU A 47 12.81 15.31 -5.38
CA LEU A 47 12.89 16.76 -5.38
C LEU A 47 12.88 17.31 -3.95
N PRO A 48 13.70 18.34 -3.65
CA PRO A 48 13.61 19.06 -2.39
C PRO A 48 12.27 19.78 -2.31
N ASP A 49 11.68 19.78 -1.13
CA ASP A 49 10.48 20.57 -0.82
C ASP A 49 10.79 21.44 0.39
N ASP A 50 11.32 22.63 0.13
CA ASP A 50 11.70 23.59 1.16
C ASP A 50 10.48 24.15 1.92
N ALA A 51 9.29 24.01 1.33
CA ALA A 51 8.01 24.38 1.94
C ALA A 51 7.37 23.24 2.74
N ALA A 52 7.94 22.03 2.70
CA ALA A 52 7.43 20.89 3.45
C ALA A 52 7.40 21.21 4.95
N PRO A 53 6.26 21.01 5.64
CA PRO A 53 6.19 21.22 7.08
C PRO A 53 7.22 20.33 7.77
N LYS A 54 8.14 20.92 8.53
CA LYS A 54 9.12 20.20 9.37
C LYS A 54 8.47 19.48 10.57
N VAL A 55 7.14 19.32 10.54
CA VAL A 55 6.35 18.78 11.64
C VAL A 55 6.50 17.26 11.66
N PHE A 56 6.86 16.71 12.82
CA PHE A 56 6.98 15.27 13.04
C PHE A 56 5.61 14.58 12.85
N SER A 57 5.44 13.86 11.74
CA SER A 57 4.32 12.95 11.58
C SER A 57 4.53 11.70 12.45
N LYS A 58 3.46 11.00 12.83
CA LYS A 58 3.56 9.72 13.53
C LYS A 58 4.41 8.71 12.75
N GLY A 59 4.30 8.72 11.42
CA GLY A 59 5.14 7.93 10.52
C GLY A 59 6.62 8.30 10.64
N LEU A 60 6.96 9.59 10.63
CA LEU A 60 8.34 10.06 10.78
C LEU A 60 8.94 9.73 12.18
N CYS A 61 8.11 9.74 13.22
CA CYS A 61 8.53 9.29 14.54
C CYS A 61 8.82 7.78 14.55
N ALA A 62 7.98 6.97 13.90
CA ALA A 62 8.20 5.54 13.78
C ALA A 62 9.43 5.20 12.92
N THR A 63 9.64 5.88 11.78
CA THR A 63 10.85 5.68 10.95
C THR A 63 12.11 6.01 11.74
N HIS A 64 12.12 7.11 12.51
CA HIS A 64 13.27 7.46 13.33
C HIS A 64 13.48 6.50 14.51
N ARG A 65 12.40 6.11 15.20
CA ARG A 65 12.44 5.20 16.37
C ARG A 65 12.91 3.80 15.98
N TYR A 66 12.39 3.26 14.87
CA TYR A 66 12.67 1.90 14.43
C TYR A 66 13.74 1.82 13.33
N ARG A 67 14.24 2.96 12.82
CA ARG A 67 15.21 3.07 11.73
C ARG A 67 14.77 2.35 10.45
N VAL A 68 13.51 2.56 10.08
CA VAL A 68 12.86 1.90 8.95
C VAL A 68 12.51 2.91 7.85
N PRO A 69 12.48 2.49 6.57
CA PRO A 69 12.04 3.36 5.48
C PRO A 69 10.59 3.80 5.68
N GLY A 70 10.25 5.02 5.30
CA GLY A 70 8.90 5.55 5.30
C GLY A 70 8.28 5.59 3.90
N ALA A 71 7.10 6.22 3.82
CA ALA A 71 6.40 6.42 2.55
C ALA A 71 7.24 7.21 1.54
N ARG A 72 8.12 8.11 2.00
CA ARG A 72 8.97 8.90 1.12
C ARG A 72 9.99 8.03 0.41
N GLU A 73 10.70 7.20 1.16
CA GLU A 73 11.70 6.28 0.65
C GLU A 73 11.06 5.25 -0.31
N GLU A 74 9.87 4.75 0.02
CA GLU A 74 9.08 3.88 -0.86
C GLU A 74 8.81 4.54 -2.22
N ALA A 75 8.38 5.80 -2.23
CA ALA A 75 8.15 6.53 -3.47
C ALA A 75 9.45 6.83 -4.23
N GLN A 76 10.52 7.26 -3.55
CA GLN A 76 11.83 7.54 -4.15
C GLN A 76 12.44 6.33 -4.85
N GLN A 77 12.09 5.11 -4.39
CA GLN A 77 12.47 3.84 -5.00
C GLN A 77 11.48 3.36 -6.07
N ALA A 78 10.59 4.24 -6.54
CA ALA A 78 9.56 3.94 -7.53
C ALA A 78 8.57 2.85 -7.06
N PHE A 79 8.15 2.90 -5.79
CA PHE A 79 7.11 2.05 -5.20
C PHE A 79 7.38 0.54 -5.36
N PRO A 80 8.49 -0.01 -4.83
CA PRO A 80 8.85 -1.41 -5.00
C PRO A 80 7.76 -2.39 -4.54
N HIS A 81 7.03 -2.11 -3.44
CA HIS A 81 5.95 -2.99 -3.00
C HIS A 81 4.75 -2.98 -3.97
N VAL A 82 4.49 -1.84 -4.61
CA VAL A 82 3.45 -1.76 -5.64
C VAL A 82 3.88 -2.55 -6.88
N MET A 83 5.07 -2.26 -7.39
CA MET A 83 5.56 -2.80 -8.67
C MET A 83 5.91 -4.29 -8.60
N GLN A 84 6.51 -4.75 -7.50
CA GLN A 84 7.09 -6.10 -7.38
C GLN A 84 6.20 -7.07 -6.61
N ARG A 85 5.21 -6.59 -5.83
CA ARG A 85 4.32 -7.43 -5.01
C ARG A 85 2.86 -7.27 -5.41
N ALA A 86 2.33 -6.06 -5.27
CA ALA A 86 0.90 -5.81 -5.35
C ALA A 86 0.34 -5.99 -6.78
N LEU A 87 0.93 -5.32 -7.77
CA LEU A 87 0.49 -5.43 -9.18
C LEU A 87 0.60 -6.87 -9.72
N PRO A 88 1.72 -7.60 -9.53
CA PRO A 88 1.79 -9.01 -9.91
C PRO A 88 0.74 -9.87 -9.23
N GLN A 89 0.52 -9.72 -7.92
CA GLN A 89 -0.49 -10.50 -7.20
C GLN A 89 -1.91 -10.19 -7.65
N LEU A 90 -2.24 -8.91 -7.87
CA LEU A 90 -3.54 -8.47 -8.36
C LEU A 90 -3.87 -9.15 -9.70
N ARG A 91 -2.91 -9.14 -10.63
CA ARG A 91 -3.04 -9.76 -11.95
C ARG A 91 -3.16 -11.27 -11.85
N LEU A 92 -2.30 -11.91 -11.05
CA LEU A 92 -2.34 -13.36 -10.82
C LEU A 92 -3.71 -13.79 -10.28
N SER A 93 -4.25 -13.06 -9.30
CA SER A 93 -5.53 -13.38 -8.68
C SER A 93 -6.67 -13.28 -9.70
N ARG A 94 -6.67 -12.26 -10.57
CA ARG A 94 -7.62 -12.12 -11.68
C ARG A 94 -7.49 -13.24 -12.71
N LEU A 95 -6.27 -13.58 -13.11
CA LEU A 95 -6.01 -14.68 -14.03
C LEU A 95 -6.51 -16.02 -13.49
N ASN A 96 -6.47 -16.21 -12.17
CA ASN A 96 -7.00 -17.37 -11.48
C ASN A 96 -8.54 -17.33 -11.29
N GLY A 97 -9.23 -16.35 -11.85
CA GLY A 97 -10.69 -16.23 -11.79
C GLY A 97 -11.23 -15.63 -10.49
N SER A 98 -10.39 -14.99 -9.67
CA SER A 98 -10.85 -14.28 -8.47
C SER A 98 -11.71 -13.08 -8.85
N SER A 99 -12.72 -12.79 -8.05
CA SER A 99 -13.46 -11.53 -8.16
C SER A 99 -12.53 -10.33 -7.93
N GLU A 100 -12.91 -9.14 -8.40
CA GLU A 100 -12.16 -7.91 -8.15
C GLU A 100 -11.91 -7.66 -6.65
N ALA A 101 -12.90 -7.92 -5.81
CA ALA A 101 -12.76 -7.74 -4.37
C ALA A 101 -11.67 -8.66 -3.80
N GLN A 102 -11.68 -9.94 -4.20
CA GLN A 102 -10.66 -10.91 -3.78
C GLN A 102 -9.27 -10.55 -4.30
N ALA A 103 -9.16 -10.18 -5.58
CA ALA A 103 -7.88 -9.80 -6.17
C ALA A 103 -7.25 -8.59 -5.46
N ARG A 104 -8.07 -7.61 -5.05
CA ARG A 104 -7.62 -6.44 -4.28
C ARG A 104 -7.19 -6.79 -2.86
N LEU A 105 -7.89 -7.72 -2.20
CA LEU A 105 -7.49 -8.23 -0.90
C LEU A 105 -6.16 -8.99 -0.99
N ASP A 106 -5.99 -9.84 -2.00
CA ASP A 106 -4.74 -10.59 -2.20
C ASP A 106 -3.57 -9.64 -2.52
N ALA A 107 -3.80 -8.58 -3.30
CA ALA A 107 -2.81 -7.52 -3.53
C ALA A 107 -2.43 -6.80 -2.22
N LEU A 108 -3.40 -6.51 -1.35
CA LEU A 108 -3.14 -5.95 -0.02
C LEU A 108 -2.30 -6.90 0.83
N MET A 109 -2.62 -8.21 0.83
CA MET A 109 -1.83 -9.22 1.53
C MET A 109 -0.40 -9.25 1.02
N ALA A 110 -0.19 -9.19 -0.30
CA ALA A 110 1.14 -9.18 -0.90
C ALA A 110 2.00 -8.02 -0.42
N ILE A 111 1.42 -6.82 -0.28
CA ILE A 111 2.10 -5.66 0.31
C ILE A 111 2.45 -5.95 1.78
N MET A 112 1.46 -6.42 2.55
CA MET A 112 1.60 -6.67 3.99
C MET A 112 2.64 -7.75 4.33
N THR A 113 3.00 -8.66 3.41
CA THR A 113 4.00 -9.71 3.67
C THR A 113 5.43 -9.20 3.95
N SER A 114 5.76 -7.98 3.53
CA SER A 114 7.11 -7.44 3.61
C SER A 114 7.19 -5.95 3.92
N LEU A 115 6.10 -5.20 3.76
CA LEU A 115 6.08 -3.79 4.11
C LEU A 115 6.37 -3.60 5.59
N THR A 116 7.33 -2.73 5.88
CA THR A 116 7.59 -2.26 7.24
C THR A 116 6.62 -1.12 7.56
N ASP A 117 5.37 -1.46 7.88
CA ASP A 117 4.29 -0.49 8.01
C ASP A 117 4.47 0.39 9.27
N THR A 118 4.77 1.67 9.04
CA THR A 118 4.99 2.66 10.13
C THR A 118 3.73 2.93 10.95
N CYS A 119 2.52 2.76 10.39
CA CYS A 119 1.27 2.88 11.13
C CYS A 119 1.13 1.74 12.13
N VAL A 120 1.45 0.50 11.72
CA VAL A 120 1.47 -0.66 12.61
C VAL A 120 2.53 -0.49 13.69
N LEU A 121 3.77 -0.16 13.31
CA LEU A 121 4.86 0.05 14.25
C LEU A 121 4.54 1.12 15.31
N SER A 122 3.84 2.18 14.92
CA SER A 122 3.45 3.27 15.83
C SER A 122 2.41 2.85 16.89
N ARG A 123 1.57 1.85 16.60
CA ARG A 123 0.46 1.44 17.47
C ARG A 123 0.73 0.14 18.22
N ALA A 124 1.32 -0.84 17.54
CA ALA A 124 1.47 -2.21 18.01
C ALA A 124 2.93 -2.71 18.04
N GLY A 125 3.89 -1.86 17.62
CA GLY A 125 5.32 -2.20 17.62
C GLY A 125 5.67 -3.37 16.71
N LEU A 126 6.84 -3.97 16.96
CA LEU A 126 7.35 -5.11 16.17
C LEU A 126 6.41 -6.32 16.24
N LYS A 127 5.83 -6.62 17.41
CA LYS A 127 4.86 -7.71 17.56
C LYS A 127 3.67 -7.57 16.60
N GLY A 128 3.16 -6.35 16.41
CA GLY A 128 2.10 -6.07 15.45
C GLY A 128 2.57 -6.22 14.01
N LEU A 129 3.81 -5.80 13.71
CA LEU A 129 4.39 -5.94 12.38
C LEU A 129 4.60 -7.40 11.99
N ASP A 130 5.16 -8.21 12.89
CA ASP A 130 5.39 -9.64 12.67
C ASP A 130 4.05 -10.37 12.47
N ALA A 131 3.06 -10.10 13.35
CA ALA A 131 1.71 -10.63 13.20
C ALA A 131 1.07 -10.28 11.85
N MET A 132 1.25 -9.05 11.38
CA MET A 132 0.77 -8.58 10.08
C MET A 132 1.42 -9.37 8.94
N GLN A 133 2.76 -9.46 8.94
CA GLN A 133 3.52 -10.09 7.87
C GLN A 133 3.25 -11.60 7.80
N ASP A 134 3.24 -12.28 8.94
CA ASP A 134 3.02 -13.72 9.01
C ASP A 134 1.58 -14.09 8.66
N GLY A 135 0.59 -13.34 9.17
CA GLY A 135 -0.81 -13.58 8.81
C GLY A 135 -1.07 -13.32 7.33
N ALA A 136 -0.47 -12.27 6.74
CA ALA A 136 -0.61 -12.00 5.31
C ALA A 136 0.01 -13.12 4.45
N ARG A 137 1.17 -13.66 4.84
CA ARG A 137 1.77 -14.84 4.19
C ARG A 137 0.87 -16.05 4.33
N ALA A 138 0.26 -16.27 5.49
CA ALA A 138 -0.65 -17.40 5.71
C ALA A 138 -1.88 -17.34 4.79
N VAL A 139 -2.44 -16.14 4.55
CA VAL A 139 -3.56 -15.96 3.59
C VAL A 139 -3.14 -16.36 2.19
N LEU A 140 -2.01 -15.85 1.69
CA LEU A 140 -1.54 -16.15 0.34
C LEU A 140 -1.14 -17.62 0.18
N ASN A 141 -0.47 -18.20 1.18
CA ASN A 141 -0.10 -19.62 1.19
C ASN A 141 -1.32 -20.56 1.22
N ALA A 142 -2.46 -20.10 1.76
CA ALA A 142 -3.73 -20.82 1.75
C ALA A 142 -4.51 -20.66 0.43
N GLY A 143 -3.89 -20.10 -0.60
CA GLY A 143 -4.47 -19.90 -1.94
C GLY A 143 -5.10 -18.52 -2.16
N GLY A 144 -4.95 -17.59 -1.22
CA GLY A 144 -5.60 -16.28 -1.30
C GLY A 144 -7.09 -16.32 -0.98
N THR A 145 -7.74 -15.16 -1.05
CA THR A 145 -9.12 -14.97 -0.58
C THR A 145 -10.19 -15.58 -1.49
N ALA A 146 -9.80 -16.07 -2.67
CA ALA A 146 -10.63 -16.92 -3.51
C ALA A 146 -10.91 -18.30 -2.87
N HIS A 147 -10.02 -18.79 -2.02
CA HIS A 147 -10.14 -20.09 -1.37
C HIS A 147 -10.73 -19.99 0.04
N PRO A 148 -11.57 -20.97 0.48
CA PRO A 148 -12.12 -20.99 1.84
C PRO A 148 -11.04 -20.96 2.92
N ALA A 149 -9.91 -21.66 2.72
CA ALA A 149 -8.79 -21.64 3.65
C ALA A 149 -8.16 -20.24 3.78
N GLY A 150 -8.00 -19.52 2.66
CA GLY A 150 -7.51 -18.14 2.67
C GLY A 150 -8.48 -17.16 3.32
N GLN A 151 -9.80 -17.35 3.16
CA GLN A 151 -10.80 -16.53 3.86
C GLN A 151 -10.75 -16.73 5.39
N LEU A 152 -10.58 -17.97 5.84
CA LEU A 152 -10.39 -18.28 7.26
C LEU A 152 -9.10 -17.67 7.81
N ALA A 153 -8.01 -17.76 7.06
CA ALA A 153 -6.74 -17.12 7.41
C ALA A 153 -6.87 -15.59 7.48
N LEU A 154 -7.61 -14.97 6.54
CA LEU A 154 -7.84 -13.53 6.53
C LEU A 154 -8.64 -13.10 7.76
N ALA A 155 -9.70 -13.84 8.11
CA ALA A 155 -10.49 -13.56 9.31
C ALA A 155 -9.66 -13.74 10.59
N ALA A 156 -8.71 -14.69 10.62
CA ALA A 156 -7.78 -14.85 11.73
C ALA A 156 -6.81 -13.67 11.85
N LEU A 157 -6.22 -13.24 10.72
CA LEU A 157 -5.36 -12.06 10.66
C LEU A 157 -6.11 -10.81 11.12
N ASP A 158 -7.34 -10.58 10.63
CA ASP A 158 -8.15 -9.42 11.01
C ASP A 158 -8.40 -9.36 12.52
N ARG A 159 -8.85 -10.48 13.12
CA ARG A 159 -9.01 -10.58 14.58
C ARG A 159 -7.72 -10.31 15.34
N GLN A 160 -6.58 -10.81 14.86
CA GLN A 160 -5.29 -10.60 15.49
C GLN A 160 -4.84 -9.13 15.41
N MET A 161 -5.04 -8.48 14.26
CA MET A 161 -4.73 -7.06 14.08
C MET A 161 -5.60 -6.17 14.98
N LEU A 162 -6.90 -6.48 15.08
CA LEU A 162 -7.82 -5.79 16.01
C LEU A 162 -7.39 -5.96 17.47
N ALA A 163 -7.05 -7.18 17.89
CA ALA A 163 -6.60 -7.47 19.27
C ALA A 163 -5.30 -6.74 19.64
N LEU A 164 -4.42 -6.52 18.65
CA LEU A 164 -3.17 -5.77 18.83
C LEU A 164 -3.35 -4.25 18.67
N ASN A 165 -4.57 -3.77 18.35
CA ASN A 165 -4.84 -2.39 17.95
C ASN A 165 -3.92 -1.93 16.79
N ALA A 166 -3.57 -2.86 15.90
CA ALA A 166 -2.71 -2.65 14.75
C ALA A 166 -3.58 -2.31 13.53
N SER A 167 -3.17 -1.28 12.79
CA SER A 167 -3.86 -0.87 11.56
C SER A 167 -2.83 -0.68 10.44
N PRO A 168 -2.89 -1.48 9.36
CA PRO A 168 -1.92 -1.46 8.27
C PRO A 168 -2.20 -0.32 7.28
N GLY A 169 -2.12 0.91 7.78
CA GLY A 169 -2.46 2.12 7.01
C GLY A 169 -1.50 2.37 5.85
N GLY A 170 -0.20 2.10 6.03
CA GLY A 170 0.77 2.22 4.93
C GLY A 170 0.50 1.21 3.83
N ALA A 171 0.14 -0.03 4.18
CA ALA A 171 -0.25 -1.03 3.19
C ALA A 171 -1.53 -0.62 2.42
N ALA A 172 -2.51 -0.02 3.10
CA ALA A 172 -3.72 0.49 2.45
C ALA A 172 -3.42 1.66 1.49
N ASP A 173 -2.51 2.55 1.86
CA ASP A 173 -2.05 3.65 1.00
C ASP A 173 -1.38 3.12 -0.28
N LEU A 174 -0.54 2.07 -0.15
CA LEU A 174 0.09 1.42 -1.30
C LEU A 174 -0.89 0.58 -2.14
N LEU A 175 -1.93 0.02 -1.52
CA LEU A 175 -3.01 -0.60 -2.29
C LEU A 175 -3.70 0.45 -3.17
N ALA A 176 -4.00 1.65 -2.65
CA ALA A 176 -4.59 2.71 -3.46
C ALA A 176 -3.70 3.08 -4.66
N ALA A 177 -2.38 3.22 -4.45
CA ALA A 177 -1.40 3.43 -5.52
C ALA A 177 -1.39 2.29 -6.55
N THR A 178 -1.48 1.04 -6.08
CA THR A 178 -1.57 -0.16 -6.93
C THR A 178 -2.77 -0.11 -7.85
N LEU A 179 -3.97 0.16 -7.30
CA LEU A 179 -5.20 0.21 -8.08
C LEU A 179 -5.21 1.38 -9.07
N PHE A 180 -4.59 2.50 -8.71
CA PHE A 180 -4.40 3.61 -9.64
C PHE A 180 -3.54 3.21 -10.84
N LEU A 181 -2.35 2.66 -10.60
CA LEU A 181 -1.44 2.24 -11.67
C LEU A 181 -2.04 1.14 -12.56
N ASP A 182 -2.69 0.15 -11.95
CA ASP A 182 -3.40 -0.90 -12.66
C ASP A 182 -4.47 -0.34 -13.61
N ARG A 183 -5.21 0.67 -13.14
CA ARG A 183 -6.28 1.31 -13.91
C ARG A 183 -5.76 2.16 -15.07
N ILE A 184 -4.57 2.74 -14.94
CA ILE A 184 -3.89 3.49 -16.01
C ILE A 184 -3.38 2.55 -17.11
N GLU A 185 -2.84 1.39 -16.74
CA GLU A 185 -2.37 0.39 -17.72
C GLU A 185 -3.49 -0.37 -18.42
N SER A 186 -4.64 -0.54 -17.75
CA SER A 186 -5.83 -1.19 -18.31
C SER A 186 -7.00 -0.20 -18.42
N PRO A 187 -6.95 0.76 -19.35
CA PRO A 187 -8.07 1.65 -19.59
C PRO A 187 -9.23 0.87 -20.21
N TYR A 188 -10.22 0.48 -19.38
CA TYR A 188 -11.46 -0.24 -19.72
C TYR A 188 -11.52 -0.86 -21.13
N PHE A 189 -11.35 -2.18 -21.23
CA PHE A 189 -12.19 -2.90 -22.19
C PHE A 189 -13.62 -2.80 -21.66
N LYS A 190 -14.50 -2.16 -22.44
CA LYS A 190 -15.94 -2.11 -22.18
C LYS A 190 -16.44 -3.56 -22.03
N HIS A 191 -17.01 -3.89 -20.87
CA HIS A 191 -17.97 -4.98 -20.77
C HIS A 191 -19.24 -4.58 -21.52
#